data_AF-A0A6V7J5M0-F1
#
_entry.id   AF-A0A6V7J5M0-F1
#
_cell.length_a   1.000
_cell.length_b   1.000
_cell.length_c   1.000
_cell.angle_alpha   90.00
_cell.angle_beta   90.00
_cell.angle_gamma   90.00
#
_symmetry.space_group_name_H-M   'P 1'
#
loop_
_entity.id
_entity.type
_entity.pdbx_description
1 polymer ?
#
loop_
_entity_poly.entity_id
_entity_poly.type
_entity_poly.pdbx_seq_one_letter_code
_entity_poly.pdbx_strand_id
1 'polypeptide(L)'
;VKERLLDYFEKYSMTLLYRVLFCPPFTADEDKDLAIQNRIRQLNWVSGKNLECRIHETSPEVRELVYTSITDLLNMDSAKAPQEKLTCVVNCCRNIFQLLQQSVGGPASADEFLPALIFIVLKANPARLKSNINFITRFCNSSRLMTGEGGYYFTNLCCAVSFIENLTAESLNMSEKDFNAYMSGEIVPANTWESALTICESLHLMCEDITLLNELKVKNNEIVEEAQRLKDEIAEFQKKISEEVTAAIEKSPLIISKSQRLPTNIDCEDMEVYKLPPPIIPQ
;
A
#
# COMPACT_ATOMS: atom_id res chain seq x y z
N VAL A 1 -10.19 44.31 18.41
CA VAL A 1 -10.53 45.34 17.38
C VAL A 1 -9.33 45.68 16.51
N LYS A 2 -8.19 46.06 17.10
CA LYS A 2 -6.95 46.38 16.35
C LYS A 2 -6.53 45.31 15.34
N GLU A 3 -6.45 44.03 15.76
CA GLU A 3 -6.06 42.93 14.87
C GLU A 3 -7.02 42.75 13.69
N ARG A 4 -8.33 42.77 13.96
CA ARG A 4 -9.36 42.67 12.90
C ARG A 4 -9.27 43.81 11.88
N LEU A 5 -8.89 45.01 12.31
CA LEU A 5 -8.66 46.14 11.40
C LEU A 5 -7.40 45.96 10.56
N LEU A 6 -6.32 45.46 11.16
CA LEU A 6 -5.09 45.13 10.42
C LEU A 6 -5.34 44.04 9.39
N ASP A 7 -6.09 42.99 9.75
CA ASP A 7 -6.45 41.89 8.86
C ASP A 7 -7.30 42.38 7.68
N TYR A 8 -8.26 43.28 7.94
CA TYR A 8 -9.06 43.89 6.89
C TYR A 8 -8.22 44.77 5.96
N PHE A 9 -7.35 45.60 6.52
CA PHE A 9 -6.47 46.47 5.75
C PHE A 9 -5.48 45.68 4.89
N GLU A 10 -4.88 44.62 5.43
CA GLU A 10 -4.03 43.69 4.70
C GLU A 10 -4.80 43.04 3.55
N LYS A 11 -5.99 42.49 3.83
CA LYS A 11 -6.86 41.88 2.80
C LYS A 11 -7.10 42.83 1.65
N TYR A 12 -7.57 44.03 1.98
CA TYR A 12 -8.00 45.02 1.02
C TYR A 12 -6.82 45.51 0.18
N SER A 13 -5.72 45.90 0.83
CA SER A 13 -4.52 46.43 0.17
C SER A 13 -3.88 45.38 -0.74
N MET A 14 -3.72 44.15 -0.25
CA MET A 14 -3.08 43.08 -1.02
C MET A 14 -3.93 42.59 -2.18
N THR A 15 -5.26 42.61 -2.04
CA THR A 15 -6.16 42.26 -3.14
C THR A 15 -6.11 43.29 -4.27
N LEU A 16 -6.07 44.59 -3.93
CA LEU A 16 -5.96 45.67 -4.92
C LEU A 16 -4.61 45.66 -5.64
N LEU A 17 -3.52 45.47 -4.88
CA LEU A 17 -2.16 45.53 -5.40
C LEU A 17 -1.64 44.18 -5.92
N TYR A 18 -2.42 43.10 -5.86
CA TYR A 18 -1.99 41.75 -6.22
C TYR A 18 -1.34 41.68 -7.59
N ARG A 19 -1.92 42.35 -8.60
CA ARG A 19 -1.41 42.35 -9.98
C ARG A 19 0.00 42.95 -10.13
N VAL A 20 0.39 43.81 -9.20
CA VAL A 20 1.70 44.50 -9.22
C VAL A 20 2.69 43.82 -8.28
N LEU A 21 2.21 43.29 -7.16
CA LEU A 21 3.06 42.74 -6.09
C LEU A 21 3.35 41.24 -6.25
N PHE A 22 2.46 40.49 -6.91
CA PHE A 22 2.62 39.05 -7.10
C PHE A 22 3.44 38.76 -8.37
N CYS A 23 4.52 37.99 -8.22
CA CYS A 23 5.49 37.66 -9.29
C CYS A 23 5.87 38.89 -10.16
N PRO A 24 6.51 39.92 -9.58
CA PRO A 24 6.91 41.09 -10.36
C PRO A 24 7.99 40.72 -11.39
N PRO A 25 7.98 41.32 -12.60
CA PRO A 25 8.92 40.95 -13.67
C PRO A 25 10.40 41.33 -13.37
N PHE A 26 10.65 42.10 -12.32
CA PHE A 26 11.98 42.50 -11.88
C PHE A 26 12.56 41.60 -10.78
N THR A 27 11.84 40.56 -10.35
CA THR A 27 12.35 39.55 -9.42
C THR A 27 12.58 38.23 -10.14
N ALA A 28 13.47 37.38 -9.60
CA ALA A 28 13.68 36.03 -10.09
C ALA A 28 12.59 35.03 -9.61
N ASP A 29 11.39 35.52 -9.30
CA ASP A 29 10.32 34.66 -8.74
C ASP A 29 9.80 33.67 -9.80
N GLU A 30 9.63 34.13 -11.05
CA GLU A 30 9.19 33.30 -12.18
C GLU A 30 10.21 32.20 -12.52
N ASP A 31 11.51 32.54 -12.58
CA ASP A 31 12.57 31.57 -12.84
C ASP A 31 12.61 30.47 -11.76
N LYS A 32 12.44 30.87 -10.49
CA LYS A 32 12.40 29.94 -9.36
C LYS A 32 11.16 29.07 -9.39
N ASP A 33 10.02 29.61 -9.79
CA ASP A 33 8.78 28.86 -9.97
C ASP A 33 8.94 27.78 -11.06
N LEU A 34 9.55 28.12 -12.19
CA LEU A 34 9.81 27.16 -13.26
C LEU A 34 10.81 26.09 -12.83
N ALA A 35 11.87 26.47 -12.11
CA ALA A 35 12.88 25.55 -11.60
C ALA A 35 12.27 24.53 -10.63
N ILE A 36 11.50 24.98 -9.62
CA ILE A 36 10.88 24.06 -8.66
C ILE A 36 9.81 23.19 -9.32
N GLN A 37 9.03 23.73 -10.25
CA GLN A 37 8.01 22.96 -10.96
C GLN A 37 8.63 21.82 -11.78
N ASN A 38 9.71 22.12 -12.51
CA ASN A 38 10.44 21.10 -13.27
C ASN A 38 11.11 20.07 -12.36
N ARG A 39 11.65 20.53 -11.22
CA ARG A 39 12.23 19.64 -10.22
C ARG A 39 11.21 18.68 -9.64
N ILE A 40 10.02 19.16 -9.26
CA ILE A 40 8.93 18.31 -8.76
C ILE A 40 8.51 17.29 -9.83
N ARG A 41 8.38 17.70 -11.09
CA ARG A 41 8.05 16.78 -12.21
C ARG A 41 9.07 15.65 -12.34
N GLN A 42 10.36 15.95 -12.26
CA GLN A 42 11.42 14.94 -12.32
C GLN A 42 11.38 13.96 -11.14
N LEU A 43 10.86 14.41 -9.99
CA LEU A 43 10.75 13.61 -8.77
C LEU A 43 9.37 12.96 -8.61
N ASN A 44 8.53 12.96 -9.65
CA ASN A 44 7.17 12.41 -9.53
C ASN A 44 7.18 10.90 -9.22
N TRP A 45 8.25 10.22 -9.58
CA TRP A 45 8.48 8.81 -9.31
C TRP A 45 8.59 8.47 -7.82
N VAL A 46 8.92 9.44 -6.95
CA VAL A 46 9.06 9.23 -5.51
C VAL A 46 7.74 8.78 -4.89
N SER A 47 7.76 7.67 -4.15
CA SER A 47 6.61 7.11 -3.43
C SER A 47 6.71 7.40 -1.93
N GLY A 48 5.59 7.30 -1.20
CA GLY A 48 5.57 7.42 0.26
C GLY A 48 6.54 6.47 0.95
N LYS A 49 6.77 5.27 0.38
CA LYS A 49 7.76 4.30 0.89
C LYS A 49 9.19 4.84 0.87
N ASN A 50 9.56 5.62 -0.14
CA ASN A 50 10.90 6.21 -0.25
C ASN A 50 11.14 7.32 0.78
N LEU A 51 10.07 7.98 1.22
CA LEU A 51 10.10 9.03 2.22
C LEU A 51 9.78 8.49 3.64
N GLU A 52 9.77 7.16 3.80
CA GLU A 52 9.40 6.49 5.07
C GLU A 52 8.02 6.91 5.61
N CYS A 53 7.15 7.38 4.72
CA CYS A 53 5.80 7.80 5.08
C CYS A 53 4.93 6.58 5.37
N ARG A 54 4.39 6.51 6.58
CA ARG A 54 3.41 5.51 7.00
C ARG A 54 2.00 5.85 6.51
N ILE A 55 1.87 6.13 5.21
CA ILE A 55 0.58 6.41 4.59
C ILE A 55 0.10 5.11 3.94
N HIS A 56 -0.97 4.54 4.48
CA HIS A 56 -1.59 3.35 3.89
C HIS A 56 -2.44 3.77 2.68
N GLU A 57 -1.84 3.76 1.49
CA GLU A 57 -2.48 4.15 0.23
C GLU A 57 -3.73 3.31 -0.14
N THR A 58 -3.94 2.17 0.52
CA THR A 58 -5.02 1.22 0.23
C THR A 58 -6.37 1.61 0.83
N SER A 59 -6.41 2.47 1.87
CA SER A 59 -7.69 2.86 2.46
C SER A 59 -8.31 4.04 1.70
N PRO A 60 -9.62 3.95 1.32
CA PRO A 60 -10.28 4.99 0.56
C PRO A 60 -10.36 6.31 1.35
N GLU A 61 -10.52 6.27 2.68
CA GLU A 61 -10.59 7.50 3.49
C GLU A 61 -9.27 8.27 3.50
N VAL A 62 -8.13 7.57 3.58
CA VAL A 62 -6.80 8.18 3.54
C VAL A 62 -6.55 8.82 2.18
N ARG A 63 -6.98 8.16 1.10
CA ARG A 63 -6.87 8.69 -0.26
C ARG A 63 -7.67 9.98 -0.44
N GLU A 64 -8.90 10.03 0.05
CA GLU A 64 -9.73 11.26 0.03
C GLU A 64 -9.07 12.42 0.79
N LEU A 65 -8.45 12.14 1.94
CA LEU A 65 -7.70 13.15 2.69
C LEU A 65 -6.49 13.66 1.93
N VAL A 66 -5.75 12.78 1.24
CA VAL A 66 -4.67 13.21 0.33
C VAL A 66 -5.20 14.14 -0.77
N TYR A 67 -6.29 13.77 -1.43
CA TYR A 67 -6.90 14.61 -2.48
C TYR A 67 -7.33 15.97 -1.96
N THR A 68 -7.92 15.99 -0.75
CA THR A 68 -8.34 17.24 -0.10
C THR A 68 -7.12 18.10 0.22
N SER A 69 -6.05 17.53 0.78
CA SER A 69 -4.77 18.24 1.03
C SER A 69 -4.16 18.80 -0.25
N ILE A 70 -4.12 18.03 -1.33
CA ILE A 70 -3.62 18.48 -2.64
C ILE A 70 -4.45 19.65 -3.15
N THR A 71 -5.79 19.53 -3.09
CA THR A 71 -6.71 20.56 -3.57
C THR A 71 -6.56 21.86 -2.77
N ASP A 72 -6.43 21.78 -1.45
CA ASP A 72 -6.18 22.95 -0.60
C ASP A 72 -4.87 23.65 -0.97
N LEU A 73 -3.81 22.88 -1.23
CA LEU A 73 -2.52 23.43 -1.63
C LEU A 73 -2.56 24.08 -3.02
N LEU A 74 -3.30 23.50 -3.98
CA LEU A 74 -3.52 24.08 -5.30
C LEU A 74 -4.34 25.37 -5.23
N ASN A 75 -5.33 25.44 -4.34
CA ASN A 75 -6.17 26.62 -4.14
C ASN A 75 -5.41 27.83 -3.60
N MET A 76 -4.23 27.64 -3.01
CA MET A 76 -3.36 28.72 -2.55
C MET A 76 -3.08 29.75 -3.67
N ASP A 77 -2.88 29.29 -4.91
CA ASP A 77 -2.55 30.16 -6.03
C ASP A 77 -3.72 31.08 -6.45
N SER A 78 -4.96 30.61 -6.24
CA SER A 78 -6.20 31.34 -6.53
C SER A 78 -6.51 32.44 -5.52
N ALA A 79 -6.04 32.29 -4.27
CA ALA A 79 -6.22 33.30 -3.22
C ALA A 79 -5.37 34.55 -3.50
N LYS A 80 -5.89 35.75 -3.18
CA LYS A 80 -5.17 37.03 -3.44
C LYS A 80 -4.60 37.65 -2.17
N ALA A 81 -5.26 37.44 -1.03
CA ALA A 81 -4.74 37.94 0.24
C ALA A 81 -3.75 36.94 0.86
N PRO A 82 -2.64 37.41 1.45
CA PRO A 82 -1.64 36.51 2.05
C PRO A 82 -2.22 35.68 3.20
N GLN A 83 -3.13 36.23 4.01
CA GLN A 83 -3.85 35.47 5.03
C GLN A 83 -4.70 34.32 4.45
N GLU A 84 -5.33 34.50 3.28
CA GLU A 84 -6.12 33.44 2.64
C GLU A 84 -5.21 32.34 2.09
N LYS A 85 -4.08 32.73 1.47
CA LYS A 85 -3.05 31.78 1.04
C LYS A 85 -2.52 30.96 2.23
N LEU A 86 -2.29 31.62 3.37
CA LEU A 86 -1.86 30.96 4.60
C LEU A 86 -2.95 30.02 5.14
N THR A 87 -4.24 30.38 5.05
CA THR A 87 -5.35 29.49 5.42
C THR A 87 -5.37 28.22 4.56
N CYS A 88 -5.11 28.31 3.24
CA CYS A 88 -4.97 27.13 2.38
C CYS A 88 -3.86 26.19 2.88
N VAL A 89 -2.69 26.72 3.24
CA VAL A 89 -1.59 25.93 3.81
C VAL A 89 -1.99 25.29 5.14
N VAL A 90 -2.66 26.03 6.02
CA VAL A 90 -3.15 25.50 7.31
C VAL A 90 -4.14 24.36 7.12
N ASN A 91 -5.11 24.51 6.20
CA ASN A 91 -6.09 23.46 5.92
C ASN A 91 -5.42 22.21 5.35
N CYS A 92 -4.50 22.38 4.39
CA CYS A 92 -3.70 21.28 3.85
C CYS A 92 -2.98 20.51 4.97
N CYS A 93 -2.28 21.22 5.87
CA CYS A 93 -1.55 20.60 6.97
C CYS A 93 -2.46 19.91 7.99
N ARG A 94 -3.63 20.47 8.30
CA ARG A 94 -4.62 19.83 9.19
C ARG A 94 -5.14 18.51 8.60
N ASN A 95 -5.41 18.48 7.29
CA ASN A 95 -5.80 17.25 6.59
C ASN A 95 -4.67 16.20 6.64
N ILE A 96 -3.41 16.63 6.54
CA ILE A 96 -2.24 15.72 6.70
C ILE A 96 -2.19 15.15 8.11
N PHE A 97 -2.41 15.95 9.16
CA PHE A 97 -2.47 15.44 10.54
C PHE A 97 -3.60 14.43 10.73
N GLN A 98 -4.78 14.69 10.16
CA GLN A 98 -5.90 13.76 10.20
C GLN A 98 -5.58 12.44 9.47
N LEU A 99 -4.92 12.54 8.31
CA LEU A 99 -4.46 11.40 7.52
C LEU A 99 -3.45 10.54 8.29
N LEU A 100 -2.49 11.16 8.96
CA LEU A 100 -1.49 10.46 9.77
C LEU A 100 -2.13 9.81 11.00
N GLN A 101 -3.10 10.47 11.62
CA GLN A 101 -3.84 9.92 12.75
C GLN A 101 -4.61 8.64 12.38
N GLN A 102 -5.22 8.62 11.21
CA GLN A 102 -5.93 7.44 10.69
C GLN A 102 -4.98 6.30 10.29
N SER A 103 -3.79 6.64 9.79
CA SER A 103 -2.83 5.64 9.32
C SER A 103 -2.02 4.99 10.47
N VAL A 104 -1.63 5.76 11.48
CA VAL A 104 -0.76 5.29 12.58
C VAL A 104 -1.55 4.87 13.83
N GLY A 105 -2.83 5.25 13.94
CA GLY A 105 -3.68 4.90 15.08
C GLY A 105 -3.38 5.70 16.36
N GLY A 106 -2.76 6.88 16.23
CA GLY A 106 -2.37 7.74 17.34
C GLY A 106 -2.10 9.20 16.90
N PRO A 107 -1.81 10.12 17.83
CA PRO A 107 -1.44 11.49 17.48
C PRO A 107 -0.14 11.50 16.68
N ALA A 108 -0.15 12.15 15.51
CA ALA A 108 1.00 12.17 14.61
C ALA A 108 2.16 12.98 15.19
N SER A 109 3.38 12.45 15.06
CA SER A 109 4.61 13.16 15.46
C SER A 109 5.04 14.18 14.40
N ALA A 110 5.85 15.17 14.80
CA ALA A 110 6.49 16.09 13.86
C ALA A 110 7.41 15.38 12.85
N ASP A 111 8.03 14.27 13.27
CA ASP A 111 8.90 13.45 12.43
C ASP A 111 8.13 12.71 11.33
N GLU A 112 6.83 12.43 11.56
CA GLU A 112 5.94 11.80 10.59
C GLU A 112 5.27 12.85 9.68
N PHE A 113 5.11 14.08 10.18
CA PHE A 113 4.45 15.18 9.48
C PHE A 113 5.25 15.72 8.29
N LEU A 114 6.54 16.01 8.48
CA LEU A 114 7.34 16.65 7.42
C LEU A 114 7.49 15.75 6.17
N PRO A 115 7.79 14.44 6.29
CA PRO A 115 7.81 13.56 5.12
C PRO A 115 6.45 13.49 4.40
N ALA A 116 5.35 13.46 5.15
CA ALA A 116 4.00 13.47 4.57
C ALA A 116 3.72 14.79 3.82
N LEU A 117 4.14 15.93 4.38
CA LEU A 117 4.02 17.22 3.69
C LEU A 117 4.87 17.27 2.41
N ILE A 118 6.10 16.76 2.44
CA ILE A 118 6.96 16.65 1.24
C ILE A 118 6.27 15.81 0.17
N PHE A 119 5.69 14.67 0.57
CA PHE A 119 4.93 13.80 -0.34
C PHE A 119 3.74 14.54 -0.98
N ILE A 120 2.91 15.23 -0.20
CA ILE A 120 1.78 16.02 -0.73
C ILE A 120 2.25 17.11 -1.69
N VAL A 121 3.33 17.83 -1.37
CA VAL A 121 3.88 18.89 -2.26
C VAL A 121 4.39 18.29 -3.58
N LEU A 122 5.07 17.14 -3.53
CA LEU A 122 5.53 16.43 -4.72
C LEU A 122 4.36 16.01 -5.61
N LYS A 123 3.28 15.48 -5.01
CA LYS A 123 2.11 15.01 -5.76
C LYS A 123 1.20 16.15 -6.25
N ALA A 124 1.11 17.25 -5.51
CA ALA A 124 0.30 18.40 -5.90
C ALA A 124 0.94 19.20 -7.04
N ASN A 125 2.27 19.34 -7.04
CA ASN A 125 3.02 20.23 -7.92
C ASN A 125 2.37 21.63 -8.09
N PRO A 126 2.23 22.42 -7.01
CA PRO A 126 1.48 23.67 -7.06
C PRO A 126 2.08 24.68 -8.03
N ALA A 127 1.24 25.31 -8.84
CA ALA A 127 1.67 26.38 -9.73
C ALA A 127 2.21 27.57 -8.93
N ARG A 128 3.28 28.19 -9.43
CA ARG A 128 3.86 29.43 -8.88
C ARG A 128 4.20 29.33 -7.38
N LEU A 129 4.70 28.17 -6.95
CA LEU A 129 4.91 27.84 -5.55
C LEU A 129 5.88 28.81 -4.83
N LYS A 130 7.01 29.16 -5.45
CA LYS A 130 7.99 30.10 -4.89
C LYS A 130 7.44 31.52 -4.86
N SER A 131 6.70 31.94 -5.89
CA SER A 131 5.99 33.23 -5.86
C SER A 131 4.99 33.31 -4.72
N ASN A 132 4.21 32.25 -4.49
CA ASN A 132 3.26 32.18 -3.38
C ASN A 132 3.94 32.27 -2.01
N ILE A 133 5.02 31.51 -1.81
CA ILE A 133 5.83 31.57 -0.59
C ILE A 133 6.42 32.97 -0.40
N ASN A 134 7.04 33.54 -1.42
CA ASN A 134 7.64 34.87 -1.35
C ASN A 134 6.59 35.95 -1.09
N PHE A 135 5.40 35.83 -1.67
CA PHE A 135 4.30 36.76 -1.44
C PHE A 135 3.83 36.74 0.02
N ILE A 136 3.64 35.55 0.61
CA ILE A 136 3.30 35.41 2.04
C ILE A 136 4.42 36.01 2.90
N THR A 137 5.68 35.66 2.63
CA THR A 137 6.85 36.16 3.39
C THR A 137 6.98 37.68 3.34
N ARG A 138 6.70 38.31 2.18
CA ARG A 138 6.85 39.76 1.98
C ARG A 138 5.70 40.58 2.56
N PHE A 139 4.47 40.05 2.49
CA PHE A 139 3.26 40.86 2.69
C PHE A 139 2.31 40.38 3.80
N CYS A 140 2.52 39.18 4.36
CA CYS A 140 1.76 38.75 5.52
C CYS A 140 2.25 39.48 6.78
N ASN A 141 1.32 39.82 7.66
CA ASN A 141 1.64 40.36 8.98
C ASN A 141 2.59 39.44 9.74
N SER A 142 3.78 39.97 10.09
CA SER A 142 4.83 39.21 10.77
C SER A 142 4.36 38.63 12.10
N SER A 143 3.42 39.26 12.82
CA SER A 143 2.91 38.67 14.07
C SER A 143 2.24 37.32 13.83
N ARG A 144 1.55 37.15 12.70
CA ARG A 144 0.86 35.91 12.30
C ARG A 144 1.84 34.84 11.81
N LEU A 145 2.96 35.24 11.20
CA LEU A 145 4.01 34.29 10.80
C LEU A 145 4.89 33.86 11.97
N MET A 146 5.08 34.73 12.97
CA MET A 146 5.92 34.44 14.14
C MET A 146 5.17 33.76 15.28
N THR A 147 3.84 33.73 15.24
CA THR A 147 3.02 33.13 16.31
C THR A 147 1.88 32.28 15.75
N GLY A 148 1.58 31.18 16.44
CA GLY A 148 0.47 30.30 16.11
C GLY A 148 0.78 29.21 15.07
N GLU A 149 -0.25 28.43 14.75
CA GLU A 149 -0.12 27.26 13.86
C GLU A 149 0.21 27.64 12.40
N GLY A 150 -0.25 28.80 11.93
CA GLY A 150 0.00 29.26 10.55
C GLY A 150 1.48 29.46 10.27
N GLY A 151 2.21 30.11 11.18
CA GLY A 151 3.66 30.27 11.08
C GLY A 151 4.42 28.95 11.08
N TYR A 152 4.02 28.02 11.95
CA TYR A 152 4.61 26.68 12.02
C TYR A 152 4.41 25.91 10.72
N TYR A 153 3.19 25.84 10.19
CA TYR A 153 2.91 25.14 8.93
C TYR A 153 3.58 25.80 7.72
N PHE A 154 3.61 27.13 7.67
CA PHE A 154 4.32 27.86 6.62
C PHE A 154 5.82 27.61 6.64
N THR A 155 6.42 27.56 7.84
CA THR A 155 7.85 27.22 8.00
C THR A 155 8.12 25.79 7.51
N ASN A 156 7.27 24.83 7.88
CA ASN A 156 7.39 23.45 7.40
C ASN A 156 7.22 23.33 5.88
N LEU A 157 6.31 24.11 5.27
CA LEU A 157 6.19 24.18 3.82
C LEU A 157 7.48 24.72 3.18
N CYS A 158 8.07 25.77 3.74
CA CYS A 158 9.36 26.29 3.28
C CYS A 158 10.47 25.22 3.38
N CYS A 159 10.51 24.48 4.50
CA CYS A 159 11.45 23.38 4.69
C CYS A 159 11.22 22.25 3.66
N ALA A 160 9.98 21.86 3.42
CA ALA A 160 9.63 20.83 2.45
C ALA A 160 10.06 21.23 1.02
N VAL A 161 9.80 22.48 0.62
CA VAL A 161 10.25 22.97 -0.69
C VAL A 161 11.78 23.00 -0.78
N SER A 162 12.47 23.46 0.27
CA SER A 162 13.93 23.46 0.31
C SER A 162 14.52 22.03 0.27
N PHE A 163 13.83 21.06 0.87
CA PHE A 163 14.21 19.66 0.81
C PHE A 163 14.08 19.12 -0.62
N ILE A 164 12.97 19.41 -1.31
CA ILE A 164 12.73 18.99 -2.70
C ILE A 164 13.78 19.57 -3.66
N GLU A 165 14.17 20.84 -3.46
CA GLU A 165 15.22 21.49 -4.26
C GLU A 165 16.57 20.76 -4.15
N ASN A 166 16.92 20.29 -2.95
CA ASN A 166 18.21 19.68 -2.64
C ASN A 166 18.13 18.15 -2.47
N LEU A 167 17.05 17.52 -2.92
CA LEU A 167 16.82 16.09 -2.72
C LEU A 167 17.88 15.27 -3.46
N THR A 168 18.55 14.36 -2.76
CA THR A 168 19.59 13.47 -3.33
C THR A 168 19.26 12.01 -3.09
N ALA A 169 20.05 11.10 -3.69
CA ALA A 169 19.93 9.67 -3.48
C ALA A 169 20.04 9.28 -1.99
N GLU A 170 20.96 9.94 -1.27
CA GLU A 170 21.15 9.75 0.18
C GLU A 170 19.90 10.14 0.97
N SER A 171 19.19 11.20 0.54
CA SER A 171 17.96 11.65 1.19
C SER A 171 16.81 10.64 1.10
N LEU A 172 16.88 9.69 0.17
CA LEU A 172 15.90 8.62 -0.04
C LEU A 172 16.43 7.23 0.34
N ASN A 173 17.57 7.16 1.04
CA ASN A 173 18.23 5.91 1.40
C ASN A 173 18.44 4.94 0.21
N MET A 174 18.81 5.47 -0.96
CA MET A 174 19.03 4.68 -2.18
C MET A 174 20.40 4.91 -2.80
N SER A 175 20.82 4.00 -3.69
CA SER A 175 22.08 4.15 -4.40
C SER A 175 22.00 5.26 -5.46
N GLU A 176 23.11 5.96 -5.71
CA GLU A 176 23.17 6.98 -6.77
C GLU A 176 22.84 6.41 -8.15
N LYS A 177 23.16 5.13 -8.39
CA LYS A 177 22.84 4.46 -9.65
C LYS A 177 21.34 4.33 -9.85
N ASP A 178 20.62 3.86 -8.83
CA ASP A 178 19.16 3.71 -8.91
C ASP A 178 18.48 5.07 -9.02
N PHE A 179 18.93 6.06 -8.25
CA PHE A 179 18.42 7.43 -8.33
C PHE A 179 18.60 8.01 -9.74
N ASN A 180 19.78 7.89 -10.32
CA ASN A 180 20.06 8.39 -11.67
C ASN A 180 19.23 7.65 -12.72
N ALA A 181 19.00 6.35 -12.55
CA ALA A 181 18.17 5.56 -13.45
C ALA A 181 16.68 5.95 -13.40
N TYR A 182 16.16 6.34 -12.22
CA TYR A 182 14.83 6.96 -12.12
C TYR A 182 14.77 8.35 -12.75
N MET A 183 15.80 9.17 -12.53
CA MET A 183 15.89 10.53 -13.08
C MET A 183 16.07 10.57 -14.60
N SER A 184 16.75 9.58 -15.19
CA SER A 184 16.91 9.44 -16.64
C SER A 184 15.69 8.80 -17.33
N GLY A 185 14.79 8.20 -16.56
CA GLY A 185 13.63 7.47 -17.07
C GLY A 185 13.94 6.06 -17.56
N GLU A 186 15.13 5.53 -17.28
CA GLU A 186 15.47 4.12 -17.56
C GLU A 186 14.65 3.14 -16.72
N ILE A 187 14.32 3.56 -15.48
CA ILE A 187 13.44 2.82 -14.58
C ILE A 187 12.17 3.64 -14.37
N VAL A 188 11.05 3.11 -14.82
CA VAL A 188 9.72 3.64 -14.47
C VAL A 188 9.25 2.86 -13.25
N PRO A 189 9.05 3.48 -12.09
CA PRO A 189 8.51 2.77 -10.94
C PRO A 189 7.10 2.29 -11.26
N ALA A 190 6.74 1.13 -10.72
CA ALA A 190 5.35 0.68 -10.67
C ALA A 190 4.64 1.42 -9.53
N ASN A 191 4.52 2.74 -9.59
CA ASN A 191 3.89 3.53 -8.54
C ASN A 191 2.41 3.80 -8.88
N THR A 192 1.57 3.11 -8.12
CA THR A 192 0.10 3.15 -8.04
C THR A 192 -0.51 4.56 -7.97
N TRP A 193 0.27 5.57 -7.57
CA TRP A 193 -0.20 6.94 -7.39
C TRP A 193 -0.46 7.70 -8.69
N GLU A 194 0.37 7.56 -9.74
CA GLU A 194 0.05 8.13 -11.05
C GLU A 194 -1.19 7.45 -11.65
N SER A 195 -1.34 6.15 -11.37
CA SER A 195 -2.53 5.37 -11.71
C SER A 195 -3.76 5.64 -10.84
N ALA A 196 -3.64 6.42 -9.77
CA ALA A 196 -4.76 6.88 -8.95
C ALA A 196 -5.11 8.35 -9.28
N LEU A 197 -4.10 9.19 -9.50
CA LEU A 197 -4.23 10.64 -9.68
C LEU A 197 -4.55 11.04 -11.14
N THR A 198 -4.10 10.26 -12.12
CA THR A 198 -4.20 10.59 -13.56
C THR A 198 -5.24 9.75 -14.29
N ILE A 199 -5.61 8.62 -13.71
CA ILE A 199 -6.45 7.62 -14.35
C ILE A 199 -7.87 7.80 -13.85
N CYS A 200 -8.81 8.04 -14.75
CA CYS A 200 -10.25 8.06 -14.46
C CYS A 200 -10.62 6.84 -13.59
N GLU A 201 -11.46 7.02 -12.57
CA GLU A 201 -11.85 6.02 -11.56
C GLU A 201 -12.04 4.59 -12.11
N SER A 202 -12.63 4.47 -13.30
CA SER A 202 -12.86 3.21 -14.02
C SER A 202 -11.59 2.42 -14.36
N LEU A 203 -10.49 3.10 -14.68
CA LEU A 203 -9.26 2.48 -15.12
C LEU A 203 -8.31 2.23 -13.92
N HIS A 204 -8.52 2.92 -12.79
CA HIS A 204 -7.92 2.56 -11.50
C HIS A 204 -8.47 1.23 -10.96
N LEU A 205 -9.80 1.06 -10.98
CA LEU A 205 -10.46 -0.21 -10.65
C LEU A 205 -9.91 -1.35 -11.52
N MET A 206 -9.66 -1.08 -12.80
CA MET A 206 -9.07 -2.06 -13.71
C MET A 206 -7.63 -2.43 -13.33
N CYS A 207 -6.82 -1.48 -12.85
CA CYS A 207 -5.48 -1.77 -12.33
C CYS A 207 -5.52 -2.59 -11.03
N GLU A 208 -6.42 -2.29 -10.10
CA GLU A 208 -6.65 -3.11 -8.90
C GLU A 208 -7.06 -4.53 -9.28
N ASP A 209 -8.02 -4.68 -10.20
CA ASP A 209 -8.45 -5.99 -10.71
C ASP A 209 -7.30 -6.77 -11.34
N ILE A 210 -6.40 -6.11 -12.07
CA ILE A 210 -5.21 -6.74 -12.67
C ILE A 210 -4.24 -7.23 -11.58
N THR A 211 -4.02 -6.46 -10.52
CA THR A 211 -3.16 -6.90 -9.40
C THR A 211 -3.77 -8.11 -8.69
N LEU A 212 -5.08 -8.06 -8.43
CA LEU A 212 -5.81 -9.16 -7.81
C LEU A 212 -5.80 -10.42 -8.69
N LEU A 213 -5.94 -10.26 -10.01
CA LEU A 213 -5.84 -11.35 -10.99
C LEU A 213 -4.45 -11.97 -11.01
N ASN A 214 -3.38 -11.17 -10.89
CA ASN A 214 -2.03 -11.69 -10.79
C ASN A 214 -1.81 -12.51 -9.51
N GLU A 215 -2.31 -12.04 -8.36
CA GLU A 215 -2.25 -12.80 -7.11
C GLU A 215 -3.05 -14.11 -7.20
N LEU A 216 -4.24 -14.07 -7.78
CA LEU A 216 -5.07 -15.24 -8.06
C LEU A 216 -4.36 -16.23 -8.97
N LYS A 217 -3.67 -15.74 -10.00
CA LYS A 217 -2.88 -16.57 -10.91
C LYS A 217 -1.75 -17.29 -10.18
N VAL A 218 -1.02 -16.59 -9.30
CA VAL A 218 0.04 -17.20 -8.49
C VAL A 218 -0.54 -18.30 -7.60
N LYS A 219 -1.61 -18.02 -6.85
CA LYS A 219 -2.28 -19.03 -6.01
C LYS A 219 -2.81 -20.21 -6.81
N ASN A 220 -3.36 -19.97 -7.99
CA ASN A 220 -3.87 -21.05 -8.83
C ASN A 220 -2.73 -21.95 -9.34
N ASN A 221 -1.58 -21.37 -9.68
CA ASN A 221 -0.40 -22.16 -10.05
C ASN A 221 0.10 -23.02 -8.87
N GLU A 222 0.15 -22.47 -7.66
CA GLU A 222 0.51 -23.22 -6.45
C GLU A 222 -0.44 -24.39 -6.21
N ILE A 223 -1.76 -24.16 -6.33
CA ILE A 223 -2.77 -25.21 -6.16
C ILE A 223 -2.60 -26.31 -7.22
N VAL A 224 -2.30 -25.93 -8.47
CA VAL A 224 -2.07 -26.89 -9.56
C VAL A 224 -0.81 -27.73 -9.30
N GLU A 225 0.27 -27.12 -8.82
CA GLU A 225 1.49 -27.85 -8.44
C GLU A 225 1.23 -28.83 -7.29
N GLU A 226 0.53 -28.40 -6.23
CA GLU A 226 0.20 -29.27 -5.10
C GLU A 226 -0.75 -30.41 -5.50
N ALA A 227 -1.73 -30.15 -6.37
CA ALA A 227 -2.61 -31.18 -6.90
C ALA A 227 -1.85 -32.22 -7.73
N GLN A 228 -0.85 -31.78 -8.51
CA GLN A 228 -0.01 -32.67 -9.30
C GLN A 228 0.90 -33.52 -8.39
N ARG A 229 1.47 -32.93 -7.34
CA ARG A 229 2.25 -33.65 -6.32
C ARG A 229 1.42 -34.74 -5.65
N LEU A 230 0.21 -34.40 -5.19
CA LEU A 230 -0.70 -35.36 -4.56
C LEU A 230 -1.06 -36.51 -5.50
N LYS A 231 -1.27 -36.22 -6.79
CA LYS A 231 -1.55 -37.25 -7.80
C LYS A 231 -0.40 -38.25 -7.93
N ASP A 232 0.83 -37.76 -7.94
CA ASP A 232 2.03 -38.60 -8.06
C ASP A 232 2.23 -39.45 -6.80
N GLU A 233 1.99 -38.89 -5.61
CA GLU A 233 1.99 -39.63 -4.34
C GLU A 233 0.94 -40.75 -4.30
N ILE A 234 -0.27 -40.49 -4.80
CA ILE A 234 -1.34 -41.51 -4.87
C ILE A 234 -0.92 -42.65 -5.81
N ALA A 235 -0.31 -42.34 -6.96
CA ALA A 235 0.16 -43.35 -7.90
C ALA A 235 1.28 -44.21 -7.30
N GLU A 236 2.23 -43.59 -6.59
CA GLU A 236 3.29 -44.30 -5.89
C GLU A 236 2.75 -45.17 -4.75
N PHE A 237 1.81 -44.65 -3.96
CA PHE A 237 1.12 -45.41 -2.92
C PHE A 237 0.39 -46.63 -3.50
N GLN A 238 -0.36 -46.44 -4.59
CA GLN A 238 -1.07 -47.54 -5.25
C GLN A 238 -0.10 -48.63 -5.73
N LYS A 239 1.04 -48.24 -6.32
CA LYS A 239 2.09 -49.17 -6.76
C LYS A 239 2.66 -49.94 -5.57
N LYS A 240 3.02 -49.25 -4.49
CA LYS A 240 3.59 -49.85 -3.28
C LYS A 240 2.64 -50.85 -2.63
N ILE A 241 1.36 -50.49 -2.48
CA ILE A 241 0.34 -51.41 -1.95
C ILE A 241 0.17 -52.62 -2.86
N SER A 242 0.17 -52.43 -4.18
CA SER A 242 0.04 -53.54 -5.13
C SER A 242 1.21 -54.50 -4.98
N GLU A 243 2.44 -53.98 -4.88
CA GLU A 243 3.67 -54.77 -4.67
C GLU A 243 3.65 -55.55 -3.34
N GLU A 244 3.29 -54.88 -2.23
CA GLU A 244 3.17 -55.50 -0.91
C GLU A 244 2.10 -56.60 -0.88
N VAL A 245 0.96 -56.38 -1.53
CA VAL A 245 -0.12 -57.37 -1.64
C VAL A 245 0.34 -58.58 -2.45
N THR A 246 0.99 -58.38 -3.60
CA THR A 246 1.55 -59.52 -4.38
C THR A 246 2.58 -60.30 -3.58
N ALA A 247 3.49 -59.62 -2.88
CA ALA A 247 4.50 -60.28 -2.05
C ALA A 247 3.88 -61.08 -0.89
N ALA A 248 2.79 -60.57 -0.28
CA ALA A 248 2.06 -61.28 0.76
C ALA A 248 1.34 -62.54 0.22
N ILE A 249 0.75 -62.45 -0.98
CA ILE A 249 0.12 -63.59 -1.67
C ILE A 249 1.16 -64.68 -1.98
N GLU A 250 2.34 -64.31 -2.50
CA GLU A 250 3.42 -65.26 -2.79
C GLU A 250 3.97 -65.92 -1.51
N LYS A 251 4.08 -65.16 -0.41
CA LYS A 251 4.58 -65.67 0.88
C LYS A 251 3.58 -66.60 1.58
N SER A 252 2.29 -66.48 1.29
CA SER A 252 1.23 -67.30 1.89
C SER A 252 0.20 -67.74 0.84
N PRO A 253 0.55 -68.73 -0.01
CA PRO A 253 -0.38 -69.24 -1.00
C PRO A 253 -1.55 -69.92 -0.31
N LEU A 254 -2.76 -69.40 -0.52
CA LEU A 254 -3.99 -70.00 -0.02
C LEU A 254 -4.27 -71.30 -0.78
N ILE A 255 -3.72 -72.42 -0.30
CA ILE A 255 -4.10 -73.76 -0.76
C ILE A 255 -5.50 -74.04 -0.20
N ILE A 256 -6.54 -73.65 -0.95
CA ILE A 256 -7.89 -74.15 -0.70
C ILE A 256 -7.90 -75.61 -1.14
N SER A 257 -7.48 -76.50 -0.22
CA SER A 257 -7.78 -77.91 -0.34
C SER A 257 -9.30 -78.03 -0.39
N LYS A 258 -9.84 -78.63 -1.46
CA LYS A 258 -11.23 -79.05 -1.49
C LYS A 258 -11.39 -80.03 -0.33
N SER A 259 -11.94 -79.55 0.79
CA SER A 259 -12.46 -80.40 1.85
C SER A 259 -13.31 -81.47 1.16
N GLN A 260 -12.88 -82.73 1.28
CA GLN A 260 -13.78 -83.86 1.14
C GLN A 260 -14.87 -83.67 2.19
N ARG A 261 -15.97 -83.02 1.80
CA ARG A 261 -17.20 -83.12 2.56
C ARG A 261 -17.66 -84.57 2.38
N LEU A 262 -17.33 -85.42 3.35
CA LEU A 262 -18.13 -86.61 3.61
C LEU A 262 -19.56 -86.12 3.83
N PRO A 263 -20.57 -86.68 3.14
CA PRO A 263 -21.95 -86.31 3.39
C PRO A 263 -22.32 -86.76 4.80
N THR A 264 -22.42 -85.81 5.73
CA THR A 264 -23.08 -86.02 7.02
C THR A 264 -24.58 -86.01 6.76
N ASN A 265 -25.10 -87.14 6.26
CA ASN A 265 -26.54 -87.37 6.26
C ASN A 265 -26.93 -87.76 7.69
N ILE A 266 -27.49 -86.80 8.43
CA ILE A 266 -27.88 -86.94 9.84
C ILE A 266 -29.08 -87.90 10.02
N ASP A 267 -29.68 -88.35 8.91
CA ASP A 267 -30.83 -89.28 8.89
C ASP A 267 -30.52 -90.66 8.27
N CYS A 268 -29.25 -91.07 8.13
CA CYS A 268 -28.93 -92.46 7.80
C CYS A 268 -28.86 -93.29 9.08
N GLU A 269 -29.74 -94.28 9.22
CA GLU A 269 -29.72 -95.28 10.30
C GLU A 269 -28.37 -95.99 10.35
N ASP A 270 -27.54 -95.63 11.33
CA ASP A 270 -26.22 -96.22 11.57
C ASP A 270 -26.41 -97.59 12.26
N MET A 271 -26.19 -98.67 11.52
CA MET A 271 -26.39 -100.07 11.94
C MET A 271 -25.21 -100.66 12.74
N GLU A 272 -24.37 -99.84 13.36
CA GLU A 272 -23.30 -100.32 14.27
C GLU A 272 -23.24 -99.54 15.59
N VAL A 273 -24.40 -99.38 16.24
CA VAL A 273 -24.44 -99.44 17.71
C VAL A 273 -24.03 -100.85 18.10
N TYR A 274 -22.86 -101.08 18.71
CA TYR A 274 -22.56 -102.10 19.74
C TYR A 274 -21.04 -102.28 19.87
N LYS A 275 -20.39 -101.43 20.69
CA LYS A 275 -19.22 -101.75 21.54
C LYS A 275 -18.70 -100.48 22.22
N LEU A 276 -19.36 -100.05 23.28
CA LEU A 276 -18.75 -99.13 24.26
C LEU A 276 -18.60 -99.86 25.61
N PRO A 277 -17.42 -99.81 26.25
CA PRO A 277 -17.24 -100.33 27.60
C PRO A 277 -17.93 -99.43 28.66
N PRO A 278 -18.30 -99.98 29.82
CA PRO A 278 -19.17 -99.30 30.79
C PRO A 278 -18.50 -98.11 31.50
N PRO A 279 -19.30 -97.09 31.90
CA PRO A 279 -18.79 -95.88 32.55
C PRO A 279 -18.31 -96.13 33.98
N ILE A 280 -17.23 -95.44 34.35
CA ILE A 280 -16.57 -95.49 35.66
C ILE A 280 -17.41 -94.71 36.69
N ILE A 281 -17.58 -95.31 37.87
CA ILE A 281 -18.35 -94.81 39.01
C ILE A 281 -17.49 -93.83 39.83
N PRO A 282 -18.04 -92.71 40.36
CA PRO A 282 -17.28 -91.73 41.15
C PRO A 282 -17.08 -92.18 42.61
N GLN A 283 -15.91 -91.88 43.17
CA GLN A 283 -15.67 -91.73 44.61
C GLN A 283 -15.23 -90.30 44.90
#